data_AF-A0A9D9VRB3-F1
#
_entry.id   AF-A0A9D9VRB3-F1
#
_cell.length_a   1.000
_cell.length_b   1.000
_cell.length_c   1.000
_cell.angle_alpha   90.00
_cell.angle_beta   90.00
_cell.angle_gamma   90.00
#
_symmetry.space_group_name_H-M   'P 1'
#
loop_
_entity.id
_entity.type
_entity.pdbx_description
1 polymer ?
#
loop_
_entity_poly.entity_id
_entity_poly.type
_entity_poly.pdbx_seq_one_letter_code
_entity_poly.pdbx_strand_id
1 'polypeptide(L)'
;MNVALVLKSVLPLIGNSLEVPLCLFELDTQKFEKRQERNVSMMGLSVFAKMLDDFYTRLVALDDGLMENVTDYSDHLVKVSMDFVQSSEDDSSLSVKEKQKNKKSVEETLRKVTENEESATKEMTRILSYQIKKTEGMILRVKKLQKIFPND
;
A
#
# COMPACT_ATOMS: atom_id res chain seq x y z
N MET A 1 -3.00 5.05 -18.86
CA MET A 1 -3.82 5.36 -17.66
C MET A 1 -2.83 5.65 -16.53
N ASN A 2 -2.86 6.83 -15.90
CA ASN A 2 -1.82 7.25 -14.96
C ASN A 2 -1.81 6.34 -13.73
N VAL A 3 -0.74 5.56 -13.49
CA VAL A 3 -0.59 4.72 -12.29
C VAL A 3 -0.68 5.55 -11.02
N ALA A 4 -0.14 6.77 -11.02
CA ALA A 4 -0.29 7.74 -9.92
C ALA A 4 -1.75 8.16 -9.67
N LEU A 5 -2.59 8.21 -10.71
CA LEU A 5 -4.00 8.58 -10.61
C LEU A 5 -4.85 7.39 -10.16
N VAL A 6 -4.47 6.17 -10.57
CA VAL A 6 -5.02 4.91 -10.04
C VAL A 6 -4.66 4.76 -8.57
N LEU A 7 -3.39 4.95 -8.20
CA LEU A 7 -2.96 4.94 -6.80
C LEU A 7 -3.73 5.97 -5.99
N LYS A 8 -3.83 7.24 -6.41
CA LYS A 8 -4.58 8.29 -5.68
C LYS A 8 -6.07 7.97 -5.45
N SER A 9 -6.69 7.22 -6.34
CA SER A 9 -8.12 6.88 -6.25
C SER A 9 -8.37 5.57 -5.50
N VAL A 10 -7.45 4.61 -5.59
CA VAL A 10 -7.50 3.31 -4.89
C VAL A 10 -6.99 3.45 -3.44
N LEU A 11 -6.07 4.37 -3.16
CA LEU A 11 -5.46 4.64 -1.86
C LEU A 11 -6.50 4.89 -0.74
N PRO A 12 -7.44 5.83 -0.89
CA PRO A 12 -8.47 6.08 0.12
C PRO A 12 -9.45 4.91 0.25
N LEU A 13 -9.70 4.18 -0.85
CA LEU A 13 -10.58 3.02 -0.85
C LEU A 13 -9.97 1.86 -0.06
N ILE A 14 -8.67 1.59 -0.20
CA ILE A 14 -7.95 0.62 0.62
C ILE A 14 -7.94 1.09 2.06
N GLY A 15 -7.53 2.34 2.34
CA GLY A 15 -7.52 2.89 3.70
C GLY A 15 -8.87 2.74 4.43
N ASN A 16 -9.97 3.14 3.79
CA ASN A 16 -11.32 3.04 4.34
C ASN A 16 -11.80 1.58 4.46
N SER A 17 -11.47 0.73 3.49
CA SER A 17 -11.84 -0.70 3.51
C SER A 17 -11.10 -1.47 4.60
N LEU A 18 -9.92 -1.02 5.02
CA LEU A 18 -9.16 -1.60 6.13
C LEU A 18 -9.61 -1.02 7.48
N GLU A 19 -10.01 0.26 7.52
CA GLU A 19 -10.41 0.95 8.74
C GLU A 19 -11.75 0.44 9.31
N VAL A 20 -12.72 0.14 8.46
CA VAL A 20 -14.05 -0.36 8.88
C VAL A 20 -13.95 -1.70 9.62
N PRO A 21 -13.26 -2.75 9.08
CA PRO A 21 -13.03 -3.99 9.81
C PRO A 21 -12.29 -3.78 11.13
N LEU A 22 -11.22 -2.97 11.15
CA LEU A 22 -10.45 -2.68 12.37
C LEU A 22 -11.29 -1.95 13.42
N CYS A 23 -12.20 -1.06 13.01
CA CYS A 23 -13.14 -0.38 13.90
C CYS A 23 -14.15 -1.36 14.51
N LEU A 24 -14.76 -2.23 13.69
CA LEU A 24 -15.67 -3.28 14.16
C LEU A 24 -14.97 -4.23 15.13
N PHE A 25 -13.75 -4.64 14.79
CA PHE A 25 -12.91 -5.47 15.65
C PHE A 25 -12.60 -4.79 17.01
N GLU A 26 -12.27 -3.49 17.01
CA GLU A 26 -12.01 -2.75 18.24
C GLU A 26 -13.26 -2.62 19.11
N LEU A 27 -14.44 -2.39 18.50
CA LEU A 27 -15.73 -2.34 19.19
C LEU A 27 -16.07 -3.68 19.85
N ASP A 28 -15.93 -4.80 19.14
CA ASP A 28 -16.23 -6.12 19.69
C ASP A 28 -15.26 -6.51 20.81
N THR A 29 -13.97 -6.15 20.68
CA THR A 29 -12.96 -6.34 21.74
C THR A 29 -13.36 -5.57 23.01
N GLN A 30 -13.75 -4.30 22.88
CA GLN A 30 -14.18 -3.49 24.03
C GLN A 30 -15.48 -3.99 24.67
N LYS A 31 -16.42 -4.51 23.87
CA LYS A 31 -17.66 -5.13 24.37
C LYS A 31 -17.36 -6.38 25.19
N PHE A 32 -16.45 -7.24 24.70
CA PHE A 32 -15.95 -8.41 25.41
C PHE A 32 -15.28 -8.01 26.74
N GLU A 33 -14.36 -7.05 26.72
CA GLU A 33 -13.65 -6.56 27.91
C GLU A 33 -14.60 -6.04 29.00
N LYS A 34 -15.69 -5.37 28.60
CA LYS A 34 -16.65 -4.75 29.53
C LYS A 34 -17.76 -5.68 30.00
N ARG A 35 -17.81 -6.95 29.54
CA ARG A 35 -18.88 -7.93 29.83
C ARG A 35 -20.30 -7.40 29.55
N GLN A 36 -20.44 -6.45 28.62
CA GLN A 36 -21.72 -5.76 28.41
C GLN A 36 -22.74 -6.55 27.58
N GLU A 37 -22.35 -7.63 26.91
CA GLU A 37 -23.28 -8.49 26.19
C GLU A 37 -23.00 -9.96 26.53
N ARG A 38 -23.98 -10.62 27.17
CA ARG A 38 -24.03 -12.09 27.28
C ARG A 38 -24.22 -12.79 25.93
N ASN A 39 -24.41 -12.01 24.86
CA ASN A 39 -24.76 -12.44 23.51
C ASN A 39 -23.92 -11.70 22.45
N VAL A 40 -22.62 -11.47 22.67
CA VAL A 40 -21.75 -11.11 21.54
C VAL A 40 -21.82 -12.27 20.55
N SER A 41 -22.40 -12.01 19.39
CA SER A 41 -22.74 -12.99 18.37
C SER A 41 -21.52 -13.82 17.95
N MET A 42 -21.42 -15.05 18.45
CA MET A 42 -20.78 -16.26 17.91
C MET A 42 -19.64 -16.10 16.89
N MET A 43 -18.67 -15.23 17.15
CA MET A 43 -17.34 -15.35 16.54
C MET A 43 -16.36 -15.40 17.70
N GLY A 44 -16.01 -16.62 18.12
CA GLY A 44 -15.12 -16.85 19.24
C GLY A 44 -13.80 -16.10 19.07
N LEU A 45 -13.15 -15.75 20.19
CA LEU A 45 -11.86 -15.05 20.19
C LEU A 45 -10.81 -15.77 19.32
N SER A 46 -10.91 -17.10 19.24
CA SER A 46 -10.14 -17.97 18.34
C SER A 46 -10.33 -17.66 16.85
N VAL A 47 -11.58 -17.57 16.38
CA VAL A 47 -11.93 -17.22 15.00
C VAL A 47 -11.48 -15.78 14.69
N PHE A 48 -11.67 -14.89 15.64
CA PHE A 48 -11.27 -13.49 15.54
C PHE A 48 -9.76 -13.31 15.41
N ALA A 49 -8.97 -14.00 16.23
CA ALA A 49 -7.52 -13.99 16.13
C ALA A 49 -7.03 -14.47 14.76
N LYS A 50 -7.67 -15.53 14.23
CA LYS A 50 -7.34 -16.07 12.91
C LYS A 50 -7.62 -15.06 11.79
N MET A 51 -8.77 -14.37 11.83
CA MET A 51 -9.09 -13.35 10.84
C MET A 51 -8.11 -12.18 10.87
N LEU A 52 -7.69 -11.73 12.06
CA LEU A 52 -6.69 -10.67 12.20
C LEU A 52 -5.30 -11.11 11.71
N ASP A 53 -4.88 -12.34 12.01
CA ASP A 53 -3.63 -12.89 11.50
C ASP A 53 -3.66 -13.00 9.95
N ASP A 54 -4.74 -13.52 9.35
CA ASP A 54 -4.91 -13.60 7.89
C ASP A 54 -4.90 -12.20 7.24
N PHE A 55 -5.54 -11.23 7.88
CA PHE A 55 -5.58 -9.84 7.43
C PHE A 55 -4.21 -9.18 7.53
N TYR A 56 -3.48 -9.42 8.62
CA TYR A 56 -2.10 -8.97 8.80
C TYR A 56 -1.18 -9.52 7.72
N THR A 57 -1.24 -10.83 7.43
CA THR A 57 -0.44 -11.44 6.35
C THR A 57 -0.72 -10.80 5.00
N ARG A 58 -1.98 -10.49 4.70
CA ARG A 58 -2.36 -9.79 3.45
C ARG A 58 -1.83 -8.36 3.39
N LEU A 59 -1.84 -7.64 4.52
CA LEU A 59 -1.29 -6.29 4.59
C LEU A 59 0.23 -6.26 4.38
N VAL A 60 0.95 -7.21 5.00
CA VAL A 60 2.40 -7.34 4.81
C VAL A 60 2.72 -7.70 3.36
N ALA A 61 2.04 -8.68 2.77
CA ALA A 61 2.23 -9.04 1.37
C ALA A 61 1.90 -7.90 0.39
N LEU A 62 0.94 -7.04 0.75
CA LEU A 62 0.62 -5.85 -0.03
C LEU A 62 1.71 -4.77 0.08
N ASP A 63 2.30 -4.58 1.26
CA ASP A 63 3.43 -3.66 1.47
C ASP A 63 4.68 -4.12 0.71
N ASP A 64 5.01 -5.41 0.81
CA ASP A 64 6.11 -6.04 0.08
C ASP A 64 5.91 -5.93 -1.44
N GLY A 65 4.73 -6.32 -1.94
CA GLY A 65 4.42 -6.30 -3.36
C GLY A 65 4.31 -4.89 -3.94
N LEU A 66 3.92 -3.88 -3.15
CA LEU A 66 3.94 -2.49 -3.59
C LEU A 66 5.37 -2.02 -3.83
N MET A 67 6.29 -2.33 -2.91
CA MET A 67 7.69 -1.93 -3.02
C MET A 67 8.37 -2.58 -4.23
N GLU A 68 8.07 -3.85 -4.51
CA GLU A 68 8.59 -4.56 -5.68
C GLU A 68 8.04 -3.95 -6.99
N ASN A 69 6.71 -3.78 -7.10
CA ASN A 69 6.08 -3.26 -8.31
C ASN A 69 6.47 -1.80 -8.64
N VAL A 70 6.65 -0.96 -7.63
CA VAL A 70 7.11 0.43 -7.85
C VAL A 70 8.55 0.44 -8.36
N THR A 71 9.42 -0.42 -7.81
CA THR A 71 10.81 -0.52 -8.23
C THR A 71 10.90 -0.98 -9.69
N ASP A 72 10.19 -2.06 -10.02
CA ASP A 72 10.13 -2.60 -11.39
C ASP A 72 9.60 -1.60 -12.39
N TYR A 73 8.54 -0.86 -12.04
CA TYR A 73 7.95 0.14 -12.91
C TYR A 73 8.88 1.35 -13.10
N SER A 74 9.58 1.78 -12.04
CA SER A 74 10.58 2.85 -12.11
C SER A 74 11.73 2.48 -13.04
N ASP A 75 12.29 1.28 -12.87
CA ASP A 75 13.36 0.74 -13.72
C ASP A 75 12.90 0.64 -15.18
N HIS A 76 11.66 0.21 -15.41
CA HIS A 76 11.07 0.15 -16.74
C HIS A 76 10.89 1.54 -17.38
N LEU A 77 10.42 2.53 -16.63
CA LEU A 77 10.28 3.92 -17.10
C LEU A 77 11.63 4.52 -17.48
N VAL A 78 12.65 4.30 -16.65
CA VAL A 78 14.04 4.72 -16.93
C VAL A 78 14.52 4.07 -18.21
N LYS A 79 14.35 2.75 -18.36
CA LYS A 79 14.78 2.00 -19.55
C LYS A 79 14.11 2.50 -20.84
N VAL A 80 12.78 2.56 -20.87
CA VAL A 80 12.01 3.04 -22.04
C VAL A 80 12.46 4.44 -22.45
N SER A 81 12.82 5.26 -21.46
CA SER A 81 13.25 6.63 -21.70
C SER A 81 14.67 6.73 -22.21
N MET A 82 15.59 5.89 -21.72
CA MET A 82 16.94 5.77 -22.28
C MET A 82 16.88 5.27 -23.73
N ASP A 83 16.04 4.27 -24.01
CA ASP A 83 15.81 3.75 -25.36
C ASP A 83 15.27 4.85 -26.29
N PHE A 84 14.35 5.68 -25.81
CA PHE A 84 13.83 6.82 -26.57
C PHE A 84 14.92 7.86 -26.87
N VAL A 85 15.74 8.23 -25.87
CA VAL A 85 16.85 9.18 -26.06
C VAL A 85 17.87 8.63 -27.07
N GLN A 86 18.26 7.36 -26.96
CA GLN A 86 19.18 6.71 -27.90
C GLN A 86 18.61 6.66 -29.32
N SER A 87 17.34 6.27 -29.49
CA SER A 87 16.70 6.25 -30.82
C SER A 87 16.65 7.64 -31.47
N SER A 88 16.54 8.72 -30.67
CA SER A 88 16.56 10.10 -31.17
C SER A 88 17.97 10.59 -31.54
N GLU A 89 19.00 10.01 -30.94
CA GLU A 89 20.40 10.29 -31.28
C GLU A 89 20.79 9.62 -32.61
N ASP A 90 20.23 8.43 -32.90
CA ASP A 90 20.45 7.68 -34.14
C ASP A 90 19.71 8.26 -35.37
N ASP A 91 18.69 9.09 -35.17
CA ASP A 91 17.91 9.67 -36.27
C ASP A 91 18.67 10.79 -36.98
N SER A 92 19.31 10.50 -38.12
CA SER A 92 20.14 11.45 -38.88
C SER A 92 19.39 12.65 -39.46
N SER A 93 18.05 12.65 -39.40
CA SER A 93 17.18 13.69 -39.98
C SER A 93 17.00 14.93 -39.10
N LEU A 94 17.26 14.82 -37.79
CA LEU A 94 17.06 15.91 -36.82
C LEU A 94 18.31 16.77 -36.65
N SER A 95 18.12 18.10 -36.57
CA SER A 95 19.22 19.01 -36.27
C SER A 95 19.74 18.78 -34.84
N VAL A 96 21.03 19.03 -34.61
CA VAL A 96 21.67 18.90 -33.28
C VAL A 96 20.91 19.71 -32.21
N LYS A 97 20.35 20.87 -32.57
CA LYS A 97 19.55 21.71 -31.66
C LYS A 97 18.21 21.08 -31.30
N GLU A 98 17.53 20.42 -32.24
CA GLU A 98 16.25 19.73 -31.97
C GLU A 98 16.46 18.48 -31.12
N LYS A 99 17.50 17.69 -31.42
CA LYS A 99 17.89 16.55 -30.58
C LYS A 99 18.15 16.96 -29.13
N GLN A 100 18.89 18.06 -28.93
CA GLN A 100 19.22 18.57 -27.60
C GLN A 100 18.00 19.14 -26.86
N LYS A 101 17.05 19.75 -27.57
CA LYS A 101 15.79 20.25 -27.00
C LYS A 101 14.87 19.10 -26.58
N ASN A 102 14.74 18.08 -27.43
CA ASN A 102 13.91 16.90 -27.14
C ASN A 102 14.48 16.12 -25.95
N LYS A 103 15.80 15.91 -25.92
CA LYS A 103 16.48 15.28 -24.78
C LYS A 103 16.16 15.97 -23.45
N LYS A 104 16.33 17.29 -23.38
CA LYS A 104 16.00 18.06 -22.16
C LYS A 104 14.53 17.97 -21.77
N SER A 105 13.62 18.02 -22.75
CA SER A 105 12.18 17.92 -22.48
C SER A 105 11.81 16.54 -21.92
N VAL A 106 12.38 15.47 -22.49
CA VAL A 106 12.15 14.10 -22.03
C VAL A 106 12.72 13.91 -20.63
N GLU A 107 13.98 14.31 -20.41
CA GLU A 107 14.63 14.26 -19.09
C GLU A 107 13.81 15.01 -18.03
N GLU A 108 13.26 16.19 -18.35
CA GLU A 108 12.43 16.96 -17.41
C GLU A 108 11.08 16.29 -17.14
N THR A 109 10.45 15.69 -18.15
CA THR A 109 9.21 14.92 -17.97
C THR A 109 9.45 13.67 -17.12
N LEU A 110 10.52 12.92 -17.37
CA LEU A 110 10.92 11.79 -16.53
C LEU A 110 11.10 12.21 -15.09
N ARG A 111 11.88 13.28 -14.86
CA ARG A 111 12.16 13.75 -13.50
C ARG A 111 10.86 14.02 -12.75
N LYS A 112 9.89 14.70 -13.38
CA LYS A 112 8.59 14.98 -12.78
C LYS A 112 7.75 13.72 -12.55
N VAL A 113 7.81 12.74 -13.43
CA VAL A 113 7.08 11.47 -13.27
C VAL A 113 7.68 10.66 -12.11
N THR A 114 9.01 10.51 -12.08
CA THR A 114 9.73 9.82 -11.01
C THR A 114 9.51 10.48 -9.65
N GLU A 115 9.60 11.82 -9.56
CA GLU A 115 9.32 12.58 -8.32
C GLU A 115 7.89 12.33 -7.80
N ASN A 116 6.90 12.30 -8.71
CA ASN A 116 5.50 12.05 -8.34
C ASN A 116 5.26 10.60 -7.90
N GLU A 117 5.92 9.64 -8.54
CA GLU A 117 5.83 8.22 -8.18
C GLU A 117 6.49 7.91 -6.85
N GLU A 118 7.68 8.48 -6.60
CA GLU A 118 8.36 8.35 -5.33
C GLU A 118 7.52 8.94 -4.18
N SER A 119 6.90 10.10 -4.42
CA SER A 119 5.99 10.72 -3.46
C SER A 119 4.74 9.88 -3.18
N ALA A 120 4.10 9.34 -4.22
CA ALA A 120 2.91 8.50 -4.06
C ALA A 120 3.23 7.17 -3.35
N THR A 121 4.39 6.60 -3.65
CA THR A 121 4.87 5.34 -3.03
C THR A 121 5.17 5.56 -1.56
N LYS A 122 5.92 6.60 -1.21
CA LYS A 122 6.22 6.96 0.19
C LYS A 122 4.95 7.10 1.03
N GLU A 123 3.91 7.75 0.48
CA GLU A 123 2.64 7.91 1.17
C GLU A 123 1.90 6.58 1.35
N MET A 124 1.93 5.71 0.35
CA MET A 124 1.32 4.38 0.43
C MET A 124 2.02 3.48 1.46
N THR A 125 3.36 3.43 1.44
CA THR A 125 4.15 2.71 2.45
C THR A 125 3.85 3.25 3.86
N ARG A 126 3.70 4.57 4.00
CA ARG A 126 3.33 5.19 5.29
C ARG A 126 1.96 4.72 5.78
N ILE A 127 0.95 4.68 4.90
CA ILE A 127 -0.40 4.23 5.22
C ILE A 127 -0.41 2.73 5.57
N LEU A 128 0.22 1.89 4.74
CA LEU A 128 0.30 0.45 5.00
C LEU A 128 1.03 0.15 6.30
N SER A 129 2.19 0.77 6.53
CA SER A 129 2.95 0.66 7.78
C SER A 129 2.11 1.03 9.01
N TYR A 130 1.28 2.08 8.91
CA TYR A 130 0.36 2.45 9.99
C TYR A 130 -0.70 1.37 10.24
N GLN A 131 -1.33 0.84 9.19
CA GLN A 131 -2.35 -0.20 9.30
C GLN A 131 -1.78 -1.53 9.82
N ILE A 132 -0.57 -1.91 9.40
CA ILE A 132 0.17 -3.07 9.90
C ILE A 132 0.36 -2.94 11.41
N LYS A 133 0.93 -1.82 11.89
CA LYS A 133 1.13 -1.57 13.33
C LYS A 133 -0.17 -1.59 14.14
N LYS A 134 -1.25 -1.00 13.59
CA LYS A 134 -2.56 -1.01 14.24
C LYS A 134 -3.09 -2.45 14.38
N THR A 135 -2.97 -3.25 13.32
CA THR A 135 -3.39 -4.66 13.27
C THR A 135 -2.57 -5.51 14.25
N GLU A 136 -1.24 -5.35 14.31
CA GLU A 136 -0.38 -6.01 15.30
C GLU A 136 -0.83 -5.72 16.74
N GLY A 137 -1.14 -4.46 17.03
CA GLY A 137 -1.64 -4.05 18.33
C GLY A 137 -2.95 -4.77 18.71
N MET A 138 -3.83 -4.97 17.74
CA MET A 138 -5.10 -5.68 17.95
C MET A 138 -4.91 -7.18 18.15
N ILE A 139 -4.04 -7.81 17.35
CA ILE A 139 -3.65 -9.23 17.53
C ILE A 139 -3.12 -9.45 18.95
N LEU A 140 -2.25 -8.56 19.44
CA LEU A 140 -1.70 -8.65 20.80
C LEU A 140 -2.79 -8.52 21.89
N ARG A 141 -3.78 -7.65 21.71
CA ARG A 141 -4.91 -7.52 22.65
C ARG A 141 -5.77 -8.78 22.66
N VAL A 142 -6.11 -9.31 21.49
CA VAL A 142 -6.90 -10.55 21.37
C VAL A 142 -6.18 -11.74 21.99
N LYS A 143 -4.88 -11.90 21.74
CA LYS A 143 -4.05 -12.96 22.37
C LYS A 143 -4.03 -12.85 23.90
N LYS A 144 -4.10 -11.65 24.46
CA LYS A 144 -4.24 -11.45 25.91
C LYS A 144 -5.63 -11.89 26.40
N LEU A 145 -6.69 -11.53 25.69
CA LEU A 145 -8.06 -11.94 26.02
C LEU A 145 -8.25 -13.45 25.95
N GLN A 146 -7.68 -14.14 24.95
CA GLN A 146 -7.71 -15.60 24.84
C GLN A 146 -7.08 -16.31 26.05
N LYS A 147 -6.07 -15.71 26.69
CA LYS A 147 -5.50 -16.29 27.93
C LYS A 147 -6.45 -16.19 29.13
N ILE A 148 -7.31 -15.17 29.12
CA ILE A 148 -8.33 -14.94 30.16
C ILE A 148 -9.57 -15.82 29.88
N PHE A 149 -9.89 -16.02 28.60
CA PHE A 149 -11.04 -16.78 28.12
C PHE A 149 -10.58 -17.87 27.13
N PRO A 150 -9.94 -18.96 27.61
CA PRO A 150 -9.34 -19.97 26.74
C PRO A 150 -10.34 -20.89 26.03
N ASN A 151 -11.62 -20.82 26.41
CA ASN A 151 -12.69 -21.71 25.91
C ASN A 151 -13.72 -20.98 25.04
N ASP A 152 -13.41 -19.75 24.61
CA ASP A 152 -14.13 -19.00 23.56
C ASP A 152 -13.55 -19.32 22.16
#